data_AF-R9KH28-F1
#
_entry.id   AF-R9KH28-F1
#
_cell.length_a   1.000
_cell.length_b   1.000
_cell.length_c   1.000
_cell.angle_alpha   90.00
_cell.angle_beta   90.00
_cell.angle_gamma   90.00
#
_symmetry.space_group_name_H-M   'P 1'
#
loop_
_entity.id
_entity.type
_entity.pdbx_description
1 polymer ?
#
loop_
_entity_poly.entity_id
_entity_poly.type
_entity_poly.pdbx_seq_one_letter_code
_entity_poly.pdbx_strand_id
1 'polypeptide(L)'
;MIQEEMFPIQKGKSIILNGQRIKAYDIRTITLEQFRMLIACGNDRHNNQIRVTKSGMVYLSEDIVGSEQFEDVALSFETFSAHNGYVGVKAAEDNSHVIPLYYALIGNWVDGCRHKYIDNY
;
A
#
# COMPACT_ATOMS: atom_id res chain seq x y z
N MET A 1 17.80 34.00 -1.17
CA MET A 1 18.46 32.70 -0.96
C MET A 1 17.44 31.86 -0.22
N ILE A 2 16.81 30.93 -0.92
CA ILE A 2 15.64 30.20 -0.41
C ILE A 2 16.21 29.06 0.46
N GLN A 3 15.81 29.01 1.74
CA GLN A 3 16.04 27.83 2.58
C GLN A 3 15.06 26.76 2.13
N GLU A 4 15.52 25.85 1.29
CA GLU A 4 14.89 24.54 1.15
C GLU A 4 15.17 23.76 2.43
N GLU A 5 14.22 23.78 3.37
CA GLU A 5 14.21 22.81 4.46
C GLU A 5 14.01 21.43 3.85
N MET A 6 15.14 20.75 3.66
CA MET A 6 15.22 19.35 3.27
C MET A 6 14.56 18.49 4.35
N PHE A 7 13.27 18.21 4.19
CA PHE A 7 12.71 16.96 4.70
C PHE A 7 13.57 15.84 4.15
N PRO A 8 14.21 14.99 4.97
CA PRO A 8 15.01 13.91 4.44
C PRO A 8 14.09 12.99 3.64
N ILE A 9 14.19 13.06 2.31
CA ILE A 9 13.55 12.13 1.39
C ILE A 9 14.24 10.79 1.65
N GLN A 10 13.72 10.03 2.62
CA GLN A 10 14.02 8.61 2.69
C GLN A 10 13.64 8.04 1.32
N LYS A 11 14.65 7.68 0.51
CA LYS A 11 14.45 6.96 -0.74
C LYS A 11 13.53 5.78 -0.42
N GLY A 12 12.30 5.83 -0.93
CA GLY A 12 11.38 4.70 -0.82
C GLY A 12 12.11 3.44 -1.26
N LYS A 13 11.97 2.37 -0.49
CA LYS A 13 12.46 1.05 -0.91
C LYS A 13 11.67 0.61 -2.14
N SER A 14 12.08 -0.48 -2.75
CA SER A 14 11.37 -1.03 -3.91
C SER A 14 11.42 -2.53 -3.88
N ILE A 15 10.39 -3.18 -4.41
CA ILE A 15 10.40 -4.62 -4.65
C ILE A 15 10.35 -4.90 -6.16
N ILE A 16 10.63 -6.14 -6.55
CA ILE A 16 10.45 -6.60 -7.94
C ILE A 16 9.14 -7.36 -8.01
N LEU A 17 8.24 -6.91 -8.88
CA LEU A 17 6.97 -7.55 -9.17
C LEU A 17 6.89 -7.74 -10.69
N ASN A 18 6.76 -8.98 -11.16
CA ASN A 18 6.81 -9.34 -12.59
C ASN A 18 7.98 -8.70 -13.37
N GLY A 19 9.17 -8.69 -12.76
CA GLY A 19 10.37 -8.12 -13.35
C GLY A 19 10.43 -6.58 -13.34
N GLN A 20 9.38 -5.91 -12.85
CA GLN A 20 9.33 -4.46 -12.71
C GLN A 20 9.64 -4.02 -11.29
N ARG A 21 10.39 -2.93 -11.16
CA ARG A 21 10.67 -2.32 -9.87
C ARG A 21 9.51 -1.43 -9.47
N ILE A 22 8.83 -1.78 -8.39
CA ILE A 22 7.72 -0.99 -7.83
C ILE A 22 8.09 -0.36 -6.51
N LYS A 23 7.49 0.78 -6.20
CA LYS A 23 7.70 1.52 -4.96
C LYS A 23 7.14 0.74 -3.77
N ALA A 24 7.90 0.70 -2.69
CA ALA A 24 7.51 0.03 -1.46
C ALA A 24 8.04 0.75 -0.23
N TYR A 25 7.33 0.61 0.89
CA TYR A 25 7.69 1.21 2.17
C TYR A 25 7.77 0.14 3.25
N ASP A 26 8.62 0.36 4.23
CA ASP A 26 8.76 -0.56 5.33
C ASP A 26 7.59 -0.38 6.31
N ILE A 27 6.80 -1.41 6.57
CA ILE A 27 5.62 -1.35 7.45
C ILE A 27 5.94 -0.83 8.86
N ARG A 28 7.18 -1.02 9.31
CA ARG A 28 7.66 -0.57 10.63
C ARG A 28 7.89 0.94 10.71
N THR A 29 8.02 1.62 9.57
CA THR A 29 8.35 3.05 9.49
C THR A 29 7.50 3.82 8.49
N ILE A 30 6.56 3.16 7.80
CA ILE A 30 5.70 3.79 6.81
C ILE A 30 4.91 4.91 7.49
N THR A 31 4.84 6.07 6.84
CA THR A 31 4.00 7.18 7.29
C THR A 31 2.67 7.18 6.54
N LEU A 32 1.67 7.86 7.10
CA LEU A 32 0.38 8.08 6.42
C LEU A 32 0.58 8.72 5.03
N GLU A 33 1.49 9.68 4.91
CA GLU A 33 1.80 10.34 3.62
C GLU A 33 2.42 9.38 2.60
N GLN A 34 3.35 8.51 3.03
CA GLN A 34 3.90 7.47 2.15
C GLN A 34 2.82 6.47 1.71
N PHE A 35 1.88 6.17 2.61
CA PHE A 35 0.73 5.33 2.28
C PHE A 35 -0.21 6.00 1.29
N ARG A 36 -0.51 7.30 1.45
CA ARG A 36 -1.24 8.10 0.44
C ARG A 36 -0.55 8.06 -0.91
N MET A 37 0.77 8.18 -0.94
CA MET A 37 1.53 8.09 -2.20
C MET A 37 1.35 6.73 -2.88
N LEU A 38 1.23 5.62 -2.14
CA LEU A 38 0.91 4.31 -2.74
C LEU A 38 -0.49 4.33 -3.36
N ILE A 39 -1.51 4.78 -2.61
CA ILE A 39 -2.89 4.88 -3.10
C ILE A 39 -2.98 5.78 -4.34
N ALA A 40 -2.29 6.91 -4.34
CA ALA A 40 -2.26 7.87 -5.44
C ALA A 40 -1.66 7.30 -6.73
N CYS A 41 -0.74 6.34 -6.63
CA CYS A 41 -0.10 5.70 -7.77
C CYS A 41 -0.98 4.64 -8.46
N GLY A 42 -2.12 4.25 -7.87
CA GLY A 42 -2.96 3.20 -8.45
C GLY A 42 -3.77 3.66 -9.65
N ASN A 43 -3.95 2.74 -10.60
CA ASN A 43 -4.80 2.92 -11.77
C ASN A 43 -6.17 2.30 -11.52
N ASP A 44 -7.19 3.15 -11.33
CA ASP A 44 -8.56 2.71 -11.05
C ASP A 44 -9.23 2.01 -12.23
N ARG A 45 -8.57 1.87 -13.39
CA ARG A 45 -9.05 1.02 -14.49
C ARG A 45 -8.69 -0.45 -14.33
N HIS A 46 -7.86 -0.77 -13.34
CA HIS A 46 -7.33 -2.10 -13.07
C HIS A 46 -7.71 -2.54 -11.66
N ASN A 47 -7.67 -3.85 -11.42
CA ASN A 47 -7.73 -4.34 -10.05
C ASN A 47 -6.41 -4.01 -9.37
N ASN A 48 -6.50 -3.48 -8.16
CA ASN A 48 -5.34 -3.11 -7.35
C ASN A 48 -5.35 -3.92 -6.06
N GLN A 49 -4.23 -3.92 -5.33
CA GLN A 49 -4.18 -4.46 -3.99
C GLN A 49 -3.07 -3.83 -3.17
N ILE A 50 -3.39 -3.31 -1.99
CA ILE A 50 -2.36 -3.05 -0.98
C ILE A 50 -1.94 -4.41 -0.41
N ARG A 51 -0.64 -4.71 -0.51
CA ARG A 51 -0.03 -5.95 -0.02
C ARG A 51 1.14 -5.65 0.90
N VAL A 52 1.38 -6.57 1.82
CA VAL A 52 2.57 -6.56 2.68
C VAL A 52 3.31 -7.88 2.52
N THR A 53 4.61 -7.81 2.25
CA THR A 53 5.45 -9.01 2.22
C THR A 53 5.69 -9.55 3.64
N LYS A 54 6.10 -10.81 3.78
CA LYS A 54 6.55 -11.39 5.06
C LYS A 54 7.76 -10.65 5.65
N SER A 55 8.56 -10.00 4.82
CA SER A 55 9.68 -9.15 5.25
C SER A 55 9.26 -7.75 5.70
N GLY A 56 7.98 -7.39 5.58
CA GLY A 56 7.42 -6.11 6.03
C GLY A 56 7.46 -5.00 4.99
N MET A 57 7.42 -5.32 3.69
CA MET A 57 7.36 -4.32 2.62
C MET A 57 5.90 -4.11 2.18
N VAL A 58 5.40 -2.89 2.35
CA VAL A 58 4.08 -2.42 1.89
C VAL A 58 4.20 -1.89 0.47
N TYR A 59 3.33 -2.34 -0.43
CA TYR A 59 3.29 -1.90 -1.82
C TYR A 59 1.87 -1.95 -2.37
N LEU A 60 1.64 -1.19 -3.46
CA LEU A 60 0.43 -1.32 -4.28
C LEU A 60 0.74 -2.25 -5.46
N SER A 61 -0.03 -3.32 -5.57
CA SER A 61 -0.02 -4.27 -6.67
C SER A 61 -1.11 -3.91 -7.67
N GLU A 62 -0.81 -3.91 -8.97
CA GLU A 62 -1.78 -3.73 -10.06
C GLU A 62 -1.85 -5.03 -10.86
N ASP A 63 -3.06 -5.47 -11.22
CA ASP A 63 -3.43 -6.72 -11.91
C ASP A 63 -3.05 -8.04 -11.19
N ILE A 64 -2.02 -8.05 -10.34
CA ILE A 64 -1.65 -9.19 -9.51
C ILE A 64 -2.40 -9.05 -8.19
N VAL A 65 -3.58 -9.67 -8.12
CA VAL A 65 -4.52 -9.56 -6.99
C VAL A 65 -4.94 -10.95 -6.47
N GLY A 66 -5.75 -11.01 -5.41
CA GLY A 66 -6.23 -12.29 -4.86
C GLY A 66 -5.10 -13.25 -4.47
N SER A 67 -5.15 -14.50 -4.94
CA SER A 67 -4.14 -15.53 -4.65
C SER A 67 -2.94 -15.53 -5.60
N GLU A 68 -2.83 -14.57 -6.53
CA GLU A 68 -1.72 -14.52 -7.46
C GLU A 68 -0.42 -14.07 -6.78
N GLN A 69 0.67 -14.81 -7.00
CA GLN A 69 2.00 -14.55 -6.43
C GLN A 69 1.99 -14.30 -4.91
N PHE A 70 1.22 -15.13 -4.21
CA PHE A 70 0.87 -14.92 -2.80
C PHE A 70 1.81 -15.59 -1.79
N GLU A 71 2.87 -16.27 -2.27
CA GLU A 71 3.80 -17.04 -1.42
C GLU A 71 4.52 -16.17 -0.39
N ASP A 72 4.95 -14.96 -0.79
CA ASP A 72 5.62 -14.00 0.10
C ASP A 72 4.67 -12.96 0.72
N VAL A 73 3.36 -13.06 0.47
CA VAL A 73 2.38 -12.11 1.01
C VAL A 73 1.99 -12.52 2.44
N ALA A 74 2.17 -11.59 3.37
CA ALA A 74 1.76 -11.70 4.76
C ALA A 74 0.29 -11.30 4.94
N LEU A 75 -0.11 -10.18 4.34
CA LEU A 75 -1.50 -9.71 4.28
C LEU A 75 -1.76 -8.90 3.02
N SER A 76 -3.03 -8.80 2.63
CA SER A 76 -3.51 -7.99 1.53
C SER A 76 -4.95 -7.53 1.76
N PHE A 77 -5.30 -6.33 1.28
CA PHE A 77 -6.65 -5.79 1.35
C PHE A 77 -7.47 -6.14 0.11
N GLU A 78 -8.74 -6.51 0.28
CA GLU A 78 -9.61 -6.93 -0.84
C GLU A 78 -10.44 -5.78 -1.44
N THR A 79 -10.29 -4.57 -0.90
CA THR A 79 -11.15 -3.42 -1.19
C THR A 79 -10.97 -2.80 -2.59
N PHE A 80 -9.88 -3.06 -3.32
CA PHE A 80 -9.46 -2.24 -4.47
C PHE A 80 -9.82 -2.82 -5.85
N SER A 81 -11.11 -2.99 -6.12
CA SER A 81 -11.59 -3.43 -7.44
C SER A 81 -11.50 -2.30 -8.48
N ALA A 82 -11.37 -2.67 -9.75
CA ALA A 82 -11.44 -1.70 -10.84
C ALA A 82 -12.73 -0.87 -10.78
N HIS A 83 -12.61 0.43 -11.05
CA HIS A 83 -13.68 1.42 -11.18
C HIS A 83 -14.47 1.69 -9.89
N ASN A 84 -13.91 1.43 -8.71
CA ASN A 84 -14.57 1.72 -7.45
C ASN A 84 -14.10 3.02 -6.78
N GLY A 85 -13.09 3.69 -7.34
CA GLY A 85 -12.61 4.98 -6.88
C GLY A 85 -11.78 4.92 -5.59
N TYR A 86 -11.26 3.74 -5.21
CA TYR A 86 -10.46 3.55 -3.99
C TYR A 86 -8.94 3.65 -4.21
N VAL A 87 -8.52 3.89 -5.45
CA VAL A 87 -7.14 4.27 -5.81
C VAL A 87 -7.10 5.55 -6.65
N GLY A 88 -5.91 6.11 -6.84
CA GLY A 88 -5.67 7.36 -7.54
C GLY A 88 -5.69 8.57 -6.62
N VAL A 89 -5.36 9.74 -7.17
CA VAL A 89 -5.14 10.98 -6.40
C VAL A 89 -6.33 11.36 -5.52
N LYS A 90 -7.57 11.29 -6.07
CA LYS A 90 -8.78 11.61 -5.30
C LYS A 90 -8.98 10.69 -4.09
N ALA A 91 -8.78 9.38 -4.29
CA ALA A 91 -8.88 8.42 -3.20
C ALA A 91 -7.80 8.66 -2.14
N ALA A 92 -6.59 9.02 -2.57
CA ALA A 92 -5.47 9.32 -1.69
C ALA A 92 -5.66 10.60 -0.86
N GLU A 93 -6.56 11.50 -1.25
CA GLU A 93 -6.90 12.72 -0.50
C GLU A 93 -8.08 12.49 0.47
N ASP A 94 -8.84 11.40 0.30
CA ASP A 94 -9.99 11.09 1.14
C ASP A 94 -9.55 10.52 2.49
N ASN A 95 -9.64 11.36 3.53
CA ASN A 95 -9.32 10.97 4.90
C ASN A 95 -10.23 9.86 5.44
N SER A 96 -11.50 9.81 5.02
CA SER A 96 -12.45 8.80 5.49
C SER A 96 -12.14 7.40 4.94
N HIS A 97 -11.42 7.33 3.82
CA HIS A 97 -10.91 6.11 3.21
C HIS A 97 -9.50 5.75 3.71
N VAL A 98 -8.55 6.68 3.56
CA VAL A 98 -7.13 6.37 3.75
C VAL A 98 -6.75 6.15 5.21
N ILE A 99 -7.32 6.93 6.13
CA ILE A 99 -6.92 6.88 7.55
C ILE A 99 -7.32 5.52 8.19
N PRO A 100 -8.57 5.04 8.08
CA PRO A 100 -8.94 3.73 8.63
C PRO A 100 -8.11 2.61 8.02
N LEU A 101 -7.95 2.61 6.69
CA LEU A 101 -7.15 1.64 5.95
C LEU A 101 -5.68 1.61 6.41
N TYR A 102 -5.07 2.78 6.65
CA TYR A 102 -3.71 2.88 7.17
C TYR A 102 -3.58 2.25 8.57
N TYR A 103 -4.52 2.54 9.47
CA TYR A 103 -4.49 1.95 10.81
C TYR A 103 -4.82 0.45 10.80
N ALA A 104 -5.68 0.00 9.88
CA ALA A 104 -5.93 -1.42 9.65
C ALA A 104 -4.67 -2.16 9.19
N LEU A 105 -3.89 -1.53 8.31
CA LEU A 105 -2.62 -2.05 7.81
C LEU A 105 -1.62 -2.24 8.95
N ILE A 106 -1.45 -1.21 9.79
CA ILE A 106 -0.55 -1.25 10.94
C ILE A 106 -1.04 -2.25 12.00
N GLY A 107 -2.34 -2.22 12.33
CA GLY A 107 -2.95 -3.10 13.32
C GLY A 107 -2.80 -4.57 12.97
N ASN A 108 -3.13 -4.95 11.74
CA ASN A 108 -2.98 -6.34 11.31
C ASN A 108 -1.51 -6.82 11.31
N TRP A 109 -0.56 -5.93 11.00
CA TRP A 109 0.85 -6.27 11.10
C TRP A 109 1.28 -6.53 12.55
N VAL A 110 0.91 -5.61 13.46
CA VAL A 110 1.23 -5.72 14.90
C VAL A 110 0.59 -6.96 15.53
N ASP A 111 -0.62 -7.31 15.11
CA ASP A 111 -1.35 -8.50 15.60
C ASP A 111 -0.85 -9.82 15.00
N GLY A 112 0.23 -9.77 14.20
CA GLY A 112 0.91 -10.93 13.66
C GLY A 112 0.29 -11.49 12.38
N CYS A 113 -0.45 -10.68 11.62
CA CYS A 113 -1.04 -11.06 10.33
C CYS A 113 -1.89 -12.34 10.40
N ARG A 114 -2.82 -12.42 11.36
CA ARG A 114 -3.67 -13.61 11.60
C ARG A 114 -4.49 -14.03 10.38
N HIS A 115 -4.87 -13.05 9.57
CA HIS A 115 -5.58 -13.23 8.32
C HIS A 115 -4.74 -12.66 7.18
N LYS A 116 -4.68 -13.40 6.08
CA LYS A 116 -3.98 -12.94 4.87
C LYS A 116 -4.84 -12.02 4.00
N TYR A 117 -6.15 -12.16 4.06
CA TYR A 117 -7.11 -11.35 3.32
C TYR A 117 -7.85 -10.46 4.31
N ILE A 118 -7.79 -9.15 4.10
CA ILE A 118 -8.39 -8.14 4.96
C ILE A 118 -9.53 -7.47 4.18
N ASP A 119 -10.75 -7.65 4.65
CA ASP A 119 -11.99 -7.18 4.03
C ASP A 119 -12.83 -6.27 4.95
N ASN A 120 -12.57 -6.30 6.25
CA ASN A 120 -13.30 -5.54 7.27
C ASN A 120 -12.35 -4.80 8.21
N TYR A 121 -12.51 -3.47 8.33
CA TYR A 121 -11.70 -2.59 9.16
C TYR A 121 -12.35 -1.23 9.43
#